data_AF-I4EKH8-F1
#
_entry.id   AF-I4EKH8-F1
#
_cell.length_a   1.000
_cell.length_b   1.000
_cell.length_c   1.000
_cell.angle_alpha   90.00
_cell.angle_beta   90.00
_cell.angle_gamma   90.00
#
_symmetry.space_group_name_H-M   'P 1'
#
loop_
_entity.id
_entity.type
_entity.pdbx_description
1 polymer ?
#
loop_
_entity_poly.entity_id
_entity_poly.type
_entity_poly.pdbx_seq_one_letter_code
_entity_poly.pdbx_strand_id
1 'polypeptide(L)' 'MTHPPRTNEQKAKLLKAKIAVALQHELGRVPKTEEIEQVFLLTRVMYKAVLGVHFKRKEQKQKGQLAIF' A
#
# COMPACT_ATOMS: atom_id res chain seq x y z
N MET A 1 -24.53 2.88 11.17
CA MET A 1 -23.35 2.79 12.06
C MET A 1 -22.09 2.97 11.22
N THR A 2 -21.48 4.15 11.23
CA THR A 2 -20.19 4.38 10.55
C THR A 2 -19.05 3.92 11.46
N HIS A 3 -18.26 2.94 11.03
CA HIS A 3 -17.08 2.51 11.78
C HIS A 3 -16.09 3.67 11.94
N PRO A 4 -15.43 3.81 13.10
CA PRO A 4 -14.41 4.83 13.29
C PRO A 4 -13.26 4.64 12.28
N PRO A 5 -12.60 5.75 11.86
CA PRO A 5 -11.49 5.67 10.93
C PRO A 5 -10.36 4.81 11.50
N ARG A 6 -9.84 3.88 10.70
CA ARG A 6 -8.75 2.98 11.11
C ARG A 6 -7.47 3.76 11.43
N THR A 7 -6.82 3.39 12.53
CA THR A 7 -5.50 3.92 12.88
C THR A 7 -4.44 3.48 11.86
N ASN A 8 -3.29 4.17 11.81
CA ASN A 8 -2.21 3.81 10.90
C ASN A 8 -1.66 2.40 11.16
N GLU A 9 -1.63 1.97 12.42
CA GLU A 9 -1.24 0.61 12.81
C GLU A 9 -2.23 -0.44 12.31
N GLN A 10 -3.53 -0.18 12.45
CA GLN A 10 -4.58 -1.07 11.93
C GLN A 10 -4.49 -1.20 10.41
N LYS A 11 -4.22 -0.10 9.70
CA LYS A 11 -4.00 -0.11 8.25
C LYS A 11 -2.75 -0.91 7.87
N ALA A 12 -1.65 -0.73 8.61
CA ALA A 12 -0.42 -1.49 8.39
C ALA A 12 -0.62 -2.99 8.62
N LYS A 13 -1.27 -3.37 9.73
CA LYS A 13 -1.60 -4.76 10.05
C LYS A 13 -2.46 -5.40 8.97
N LEU A 14 -3.48 -4.69 8.50
CA LEU A 14 -4.33 -5.19 7.42
C LEU A 14 -3.55 -5.35 6.10
N LEU A 15 -2.67 -4.41 5.76
CA LEU A 15 -1.87 -4.52 4.54
C LEU A 15 -0.93 -5.74 4.60
N LYS A 16 -0.27 -5.96 5.74
CA LYS A 16 0.56 -7.16 5.95
C LYS A 16 -0.25 -8.46 5.82
N ALA A 17 -1.47 -8.51 6.36
CA ALA A 17 -2.34 -9.67 6.21
C ALA A 17 -2.72 -9.93 4.73
N LYS A 18 -3.03 -8.88 3.96
CA LYS A 18 -3.29 -9.00 2.52
C LYS A 18 -2.08 -9.51 1.75
N ILE A 19 -0.88 -9.01 2.08
CA ILE A 19 0.38 -9.47 1.49
C ILE A 19 0.61 -10.95 1.81
N ALA A 20 0.39 -11.37 3.05
CA ALA A 20 0.54 -12.77 3.45
C ALA A 20 -0.36 -13.70 2.65
N VAL A 21 -1.64 -13.33 2.46
CA VAL A 21 -2.58 -14.11 1.64
C VAL A 21 -2.12 -14.18 0.18
N ALA A 22 -1.69 -13.06 -0.39
CA ALA A 22 -1.21 -13.03 -1.77
C ALA A 22 0.07 -13.86 -1.94
N LEU A 23 1.04 -13.73 -1.05
CA LEU A 23 2.27 -14.52 -1.09
C LEU A 23 2.00 -16.01 -0.89
N GLN A 24 1.06 -16.37 -0.02
CA GLN A 24 0.67 -17.78 0.16
C GLN A 24 0.11 -18.38 -1.13
N HIS A 25 -0.73 -17.63 -1.84
CA HIS A 25 -1.28 -18.04 -3.12
C HIS A 25 -0.18 -18.27 -4.17
N GLU A 26 0.75 -17.33 -4.30
CA GLU A 26 1.83 -17.41 -5.31
C GLU A 26 2.90 -18.46 -4.99
N LEU A 27 3.25 -18.64 -3.71
CA LEU A 27 4.32 -19.54 -3.29
C LEU A 27 3.85 -20.99 -3.10
N GLY A 28 2.54 -21.22 -2.98
CA GLY A 28 1.98 -22.52 -2.62
C GLY A 28 2.34 -22.99 -1.20
N ARG A 29 2.88 -22.11 -0.36
CA ARG A 29 3.25 -22.36 1.04
C ARG A 29 2.98 -21.14 1.91
N VAL A 30 2.91 -21.34 3.23
CA VAL A 30 2.83 -20.21 4.17
C VAL A 30 4.10 -19.36 4.07
N PRO A 31 3.99 -18.04 3.81
CA PRO A 31 5.15 -17.15 3.74
C PRO A 31 5.73 -16.91 5.13
N LYS A 32 7.05 -16.70 5.19
CA LYS A 32 7.73 -16.30 6.41
C LYS A 32 7.45 -14.83 6.73
N THR A 33 7.61 -14.47 8.00
CA THR A 33 7.43 -13.09 8.46
C THR A 33 8.33 -12.11 7.71
N GLU A 34 9.58 -12.48 7.46
CA GLU A 34 10.56 -11.63 6.77
C GLU A 34 10.16 -11.34 5.32
N GLU A 35 9.56 -12.32 4.63
CA GLU A 35 9.06 -12.18 3.25
C GLU A 35 7.90 -11.17 3.20
N ILE A 36 7.00 -11.22 4.19
CA ILE A 36 5.89 -10.28 4.33
C ILE A 36 6.42 -8.87 4.63
N GLU A 37 7.37 -8.73 5.57
CA GLU A 37 7.95 -7.43 5.93
C GLU A 37 8.70 -6.79 4.75
N GLN A 38 9.46 -7.59 3.98
CA GLN A 38 10.19 -7.11 2.82
C GLN A 38 9.23 -6.57 1.75
N VAL A 39 8.18 -7.32 1.41
CA VAL A 39 7.18 -6.88 0.44
C VAL A 39 6.38 -5.68 0.97
N PHE A 40 6.07 -5.64 2.26
CA PHE A 40 5.42 -4.50 2.90
C PHE A 40 6.29 -3.23 2.79
N LEU A 41 7.59 -3.32 3.09
CA LEU A 41 8.52 -2.21 2.95
C LEU A 41 8.62 -1.76 1.48
N LEU A 42 8.81 -2.71 0.55
CA LEU A 42 8.88 -2.42 -0.88
C LEU A 42 7.61 -1.70 -1.36
N THR A 43 6.44 -2.17 -0.95
CA THR A 43 5.15 -1.54 -1.28
C THR A 43 5.10 -0.09 -0.80
N ARG A 44 5.58 0.19 0.42
CA ARG A 44 5.61 1.56 0.97
C ARG A 44 6.61 2.44 0.23
N VAL A 45 7.79 1.92 -0.11
CA VAL A 45 8.80 2.63 -0.91
C VAL A 45 8.24 2.93 -2.29
N MET A 46 7.66 1.94 -2.97
CA MET A 46 7.01 2.12 -4.26
C MET A 46 5.92 3.19 -4.18
N TYR A 47 5.00 3.13 -3.21
CA TYR A 47 3.94 4.12 -3.08
C TYR A 47 4.46 5.54 -2.80
N LYS A 48 5.47 5.69 -1.94
CA LYS A 48 5.96 7.02 -1.53
C LYS A 48 6.95 7.63 -2.51
N ALA A 49 7.91 6.85 -2.96
CA ALA A 49 9.09 7.33 -3.67
C ALA A 49 8.97 7.15 -5.19
N VAL A 50 8.28 6.10 -5.66
CA VAL A 50 8.23 5.76 -7.10
C VAL A 50 6.89 6.16 -7.71
N LEU A 51 5.81 5.54 -7.25
CA LEU A 51 4.44 5.78 -7.70
C LEU A 51 3.85 7.08 -7.14
N GLY A 52 4.40 7.61 -6.05
CA GLY A 52 3.90 8.81 -5.38
C GLY A 52 3.83 10.04 -6.30
N VAL A 53 4.68 10.09 -7.33
CA VAL A 53 4.62 11.12 -8.37
C VAL A 53 3.45 10.88 -9.33
N HIS A 54 3.22 9.63 -9.76
CA HIS A 54 2.12 9.29 -10.66
C HIS A 54 0.74 9.39 -10.00
N PHE A 55 0.60 8.93 -8.76
CA PHE A 55 -0.67 8.99 -8.04
C PHE A 55 -1.05 10.43 -7.72
N LYS A 56 -0.11 11.26 -7.25
CA LYS A 56 -0.35 12.70 -7.05
C LYS A 56 -0.71 13.41 -8.35
N ARG A 57 -0.05 13.08 -9.48
CA ARG A 57 -0.41 13.63 -10.80
C ARG A 57 -1.83 13.23 -11.23
N LYS A 58 -2.26 11.98 -10.98
CA LYS A 58 -3.61 11.52 -11.30
C LYS A 58 -4.66 12.22 -10.42
N GLU A 59 -4.38 12.36 -9.13
CA GLU A 59 -5.24 13.05 -8.18
C GLU A 59 -5.37 14.55 -8.50
N GLN A 60 -4.26 15.22 -8.83
CA GLN A 60 -4.22 16.61 -9.29
C GLN A 60 -5.03 16.82 -10.58
N LYS A 61 -4.88 15.91 -11.57
CA LYS A 61 -5.68 15.92 -12.80
C LYS A 61 -7.18 15.75 -12.52
N GLN A 62 -7.56 14.85 -11.62
CA GLN A 62 -8.96 14.63 -11.25
C GLN A 62 -9.56 15.80 -10.46
N LYS A 63 -8.76 16.52 -9.68
CA LYS A 63 -9.18 17.69 -8.90
C LYS A 63 -9.12 19.01 -9.68
N GLY A 64 -8.79 18.99 -10.98
CA GLY A 64 -8.71 20.18 -11.83
C GLY A 64 -7.54 21.14 -11.51
N GLN A 65 -6.72 20.82 -10.51
CA GLN A 65 -5.49 21.53 -10.19
C GLN A 65 -4.33 20.86 -10.89
N LEU A 66 -4.19 21.06 -12.19
CA LEU A 66 -2.89 20.88 -12.82
C LEU A 66 -2.01 22.01 -12.30
N ALA A 67 -0.98 21.69 -11.51
CA ALA A 67 0.05 22.67 -11.18
C ALA A 67 0.72 23.09 -12.51
N ILE A 68 0.34 24.26 -13.02
CA ILE A 68 1.03 24.94 -14.11
C ILE A 68 2.22 25.63 -13.47
N PHE A 69 3.24 24.89 -13.01
CA PHE A 69 4.59 25.40 -12.75
C PHE A 69 5.57 24.24 -12.86
#